data_AF-A0A836TCP6-F1
#
_entry.id   AF-A0A836TCP6-F1
#
_cell.length_a   1.000
_cell.length_b   1.000
_cell.length_c   1.000
_cell.angle_alpha   90.00
_cell.angle_beta   90.00
_cell.angle_gamma   90.00
#
_symmetry.space_group_name_H-M   'P 1'
#
loop_
_entity.id
_entity.type
_entity.pdbx_description
1 polymer ?
#
loop_
_entity_poly.entity_id
_entity_poly.type
_entity_poly.pdbx_seq_one_letter_code
_entity_poly.pdbx_strand_id
1 'polypeptide(L)'
;MSVISRFSFFRRICSSTAKYPFLGIIRGVVQVAMALVILTPPAQADRGMRALKRGDYQTALNIWIPVAEQGSARAQYNIWVLYEKGLGVRREKTQATEWLERAARSGSVIARDRISAREAEVVLKTAKERARLGNAEAMMVIANIYADGVSVTRNLDEAHLWYSRAMRAGHPVAANALLRIEDPMTRGEISKARKAIKKDVGILEQVAYQTHSTPN
;
A
#
# COMPACT_ATOMS: atom_id res chain seq x y z
N MET A 1 -20.65 -35.80 33.47
CA MET A 1 -20.00 -35.47 34.77
C MET A 1 -20.62 -34.19 35.30
N SER A 2 -21.26 -34.23 36.48
CA SER A 2 -22.08 -33.13 37.00
C SER A 2 -21.24 -31.95 37.51
N VAL A 3 -21.81 -30.74 37.41
CA VAL A 3 -21.22 -29.44 37.82
C VAL A 3 -20.76 -29.43 39.29
N ILE A 4 -21.31 -30.31 40.12
CA ILE A 4 -21.00 -30.43 41.56
C ILE A 4 -19.58 -31.02 41.78
N SER A 5 -19.08 -31.85 40.86
CA SER A 5 -17.75 -32.47 40.97
C SER A 5 -16.59 -31.50 40.70
N ARG A 6 -16.82 -30.36 40.04
CA ARG A 6 -15.77 -29.35 39.78
C ARG A 6 -15.57 -28.39 40.95
N PHE A 7 -16.60 -28.19 41.77
CA PHE A 7 -16.55 -27.28 42.93
C PHE A 7 -15.74 -27.85 44.09
N SER A 8 -15.79 -29.17 44.31
CA SER A 8 -15.01 -29.85 45.36
C SER A 8 -13.50 -29.89 45.06
N PHE A 9 -13.12 -29.95 43.77
CA PHE A 9 -11.72 -29.86 43.36
C PHE A 9 -11.14 -28.45 43.60
N PHE A 10 -11.92 -27.41 43.31
CA PHE A 10 -11.51 -26.02 43.56
C PHE A 10 -11.37 -25.71 45.07
N ARG A 11 -12.26 -26.26 45.91
CA ARG A 11 -12.21 -26.05 47.36
C ARG A 11 -10.97 -26.68 48.01
N ARG A 12 -10.45 -27.78 47.45
CA ARG A 12 -9.26 -28.49 47.97
C ARG A 12 -7.94 -27.82 47.57
N ILE A 13 -7.93 -27.04 46.48
CA ILE A 13 -6.78 -26.21 46.08
C ILE A 13 -6.67 -24.96 46.97
N CYS A 14 -7.80 -24.39 47.41
CA CYS A 14 -7.80 -23.19 48.26
C CYS A 14 -7.43 -23.44 49.74
N SER A 15 -7.49 -24.67 50.26
CA SER A 15 -7.18 -24.94 51.68
C SER A 15 -5.68 -25.17 51.96
N SER A 16 -4.81 -25.10 50.95
CA SER A 16 -3.35 -25.28 51.10
C SER A 16 -2.57 -23.99 50.79
N THR A 17 -3.14 -22.82 51.10
CA THR A 17 -2.49 -21.51 50.92
C THR A 17 -1.58 -21.11 52.08
N ALA A 18 -1.55 -21.88 53.18
CA ALA A 18 -0.73 -21.56 54.36
C ALA A 18 0.76 -21.94 54.22
N LYS A 19 1.18 -22.66 53.16
CA LYS A 19 2.54 -23.23 53.06
C LYS A 19 3.51 -22.49 52.14
N TYR A 20 3.05 -21.65 51.21
CA TYR A 20 3.93 -20.98 50.24
C TYR A 20 3.47 -19.55 49.91
N PRO A 21 3.89 -18.52 50.67
CA PRO A 21 3.47 -17.13 50.44
C PRO A 21 3.94 -16.56 49.08
N PHE A 22 4.98 -17.14 48.49
CA PHE A 22 5.52 -16.73 47.18
C PHE A 22 4.62 -17.06 45.99
N LEU A 23 3.69 -18.02 46.12
CA LEU A 23 2.79 -18.42 45.05
C LEU A 23 1.74 -17.34 44.72
N GLY A 24 1.40 -16.50 45.71
CA GLY A 24 0.50 -15.34 45.53
C GLY A 24 1.12 -14.23 44.68
N ILE A 25 2.42 -13.97 44.86
CA ILE A 25 3.16 -12.98 44.07
C ILE A 25 3.30 -13.45 42.62
N ILE A 26 3.66 -14.71 42.40
CA ILE A 26 3.75 -15.29 41.05
C ILE A 26 2.40 -15.23 40.33
N ARG A 27 1.30 -15.59 41.02
CA ARG A 27 -0.06 -15.47 40.46
C ARG A 27 -0.43 -14.02 40.12
N GLY A 28 -0.09 -13.06 40.98
CA GLY A 28 -0.31 -11.63 40.73
C GLY A 28 0.49 -11.10 39.53
N VAL A 29 1.77 -11.44 39.44
CA VAL A 29 2.65 -11.07 38.32
C VAL A 29 2.16 -11.71 37.01
N VAL A 30 1.76 -12.99 37.03
CA VAL A 30 1.18 -13.66 35.86
C VAL A 30 -0.15 -13.04 35.46
N GLN A 31 -1.01 -12.65 36.41
CA GLN A 31 -2.30 -12.03 36.13
C GLN A 31 -2.14 -10.62 35.55
N VAL A 32 -1.20 -9.82 36.07
CA VAL A 32 -0.85 -8.49 35.54
C VAL A 32 -0.16 -8.62 34.18
N ALA A 33 0.73 -9.60 34.00
CA ALA A 33 1.35 -9.88 32.71
C ALA A 33 0.32 -10.36 31.68
N MET A 34 -0.64 -11.21 32.06
CA MET A 34 -1.72 -11.63 31.17
C MET A 34 -2.65 -10.46 30.80
N ALA A 35 -2.93 -9.55 31.76
CA ALA A 35 -3.66 -8.31 31.49
C ALA A 35 -2.88 -7.35 30.56
N LEU A 36 -1.57 -7.21 30.75
CA LEU A 36 -0.68 -6.44 29.87
C LEU A 36 -0.59 -7.03 28.46
N VAL A 37 -0.61 -8.37 28.32
CA VAL A 37 -0.69 -9.05 27.02
C VAL A 37 -2.04 -8.80 26.34
N ILE A 38 -3.15 -8.80 27.10
CA ILE A 38 -4.49 -8.46 26.61
C ILE A 38 -4.57 -6.98 26.17
N LEU A 39 -3.79 -6.09 26.79
CA LEU A 39 -3.73 -4.66 26.48
C LEU A 39 -2.96 -4.30 25.20
N THR A 40 -2.36 -5.27 24.49
CA THR A 40 -1.62 -4.96 23.26
C THR A 40 -2.58 -4.76 22.06
N PRO A 41 -2.67 -3.54 21.47
CA PRO A 41 -3.57 -3.26 20.34
C PRO A 41 -3.34 -4.12 19.06
N PRO A 42 -2.12 -4.62 18.75
CA PRO A 42 -1.91 -5.53 17.63
C PRO A 42 -2.65 -6.87 17.78
N ALA A 43 -2.66 -7.45 18.99
CA ALA A 43 -3.29 -8.75 19.23
C ALA A 43 -4.83 -8.67 19.19
N GLN A 44 -5.41 -7.52 19.55
CA GLN A 44 -6.85 -7.28 19.43
C GLN A 44 -7.27 -7.12 17.97
N ALA A 45 -6.42 -6.53 17.12
CA ALA A 45 -6.68 -6.38 15.69
C ALA A 45 -6.78 -7.74 14.97
N ASP A 46 -6.08 -8.78 15.43
CA ASP A 46 -6.17 -10.11 14.82
C ASP A 46 -7.53 -10.80 15.01
N ARG A 47 -8.33 -10.39 16.01
CA ARG A 47 -9.65 -10.98 16.26
C ARG A 47 -10.62 -10.72 15.10
N GLY A 48 -10.58 -9.51 14.52
CA GLY A 48 -11.43 -9.12 13.38
C GLY A 48 -11.09 -9.88 12.10
N MET A 49 -9.85 -10.36 11.95
CA MET A 49 -9.42 -11.13 10.77
C MET A 49 -10.21 -12.43 10.58
N ARG A 50 -10.72 -13.03 11.67
CA ARG A 50 -11.57 -14.23 11.58
C ARG A 50 -12.94 -13.93 10.99
N ALA A 51 -13.52 -12.77 11.31
CA ALA A 51 -14.77 -12.32 10.71
C ALA A 51 -14.55 -11.96 9.23
N LEU A 52 -13.48 -11.23 8.91
CA LEU A 52 -13.07 -10.92 7.53
C LEU A 52 -12.95 -12.20 6.66
N LYS A 53 -12.25 -13.23 7.15
CA LYS A 53 -12.06 -14.50 6.42
C LYS A 53 -13.37 -15.23 6.13
N ARG A 54 -14.41 -15.01 6.94
CA ARG A 54 -15.75 -15.59 6.74
C ARG A 54 -16.65 -14.71 5.86
N GLY A 55 -16.15 -13.57 5.36
CA GLY A 55 -16.93 -12.59 4.61
C GLY A 55 -17.84 -11.72 5.49
N ASP A 56 -17.76 -11.86 6.81
CA ASP A 56 -18.53 -11.04 7.76
C ASP A 56 -17.79 -9.73 8.05
N TYR A 57 -17.91 -8.81 7.11
CA TYR A 57 -17.23 -7.52 7.13
C TYR A 57 -17.77 -6.58 8.21
N GLN A 58 -19.07 -6.62 8.50
CA GLN A 58 -19.68 -5.78 9.53
C GLN A 58 -19.17 -6.16 10.93
N THR A 59 -19.10 -7.46 11.23
CA THR A 59 -18.51 -7.92 12.49
C THR A 59 -17.02 -7.59 12.56
N ALA A 60 -16.28 -7.71 11.46
CA ALA A 60 -14.87 -7.32 11.42
C ALA A 60 -14.69 -5.82 11.73
N LEU A 61 -15.51 -4.96 11.13
CA LEU A 61 -15.53 -3.52 11.37
C LEU A 61 -15.84 -3.19 12.83
N ASN A 62 -16.89 -3.79 13.39
CA ASN A 62 -17.30 -3.59 14.78
C ASN A 62 -16.21 -4.00 15.78
N ILE A 63 -15.39 -5.01 15.44
CA ILE A 63 -14.22 -5.40 16.24
C ILE A 63 -13.08 -4.41 16.07
N TRP A 64 -12.82 -3.92 14.85
CA TRP A 64 -11.67 -3.07 14.58
C TRP A 64 -11.82 -1.62 15.01
N ILE A 65 -13.03 -1.03 14.97
CA ILE A 65 -13.25 0.37 15.38
C ILE A 65 -12.67 0.67 16.78
N PRO A 66 -13.05 -0.03 17.85
CA PRO A 66 -12.53 0.29 19.19
C PRO A 66 -11.02 0.05 19.32
N VAL A 67 -10.48 -0.92 18.56
CA VAL A 67 -9.04 -1.22 18.54
C VAL A 67 -8.27 -0.14 17.78
N ALA A 68 -8.85 0.39 16.71
CA ALA A 68 -8.29 1.48 15.90
C ALA A 68 -8.29 2.80 16.67
N GLU A 69 -9.31 3.05 17.50
CA GLU A 69 -9.39 4.19 18.41
C GLU A 69 -8.29 4.16 19.49
N GLN A 70 -7.85 2.97 19.90
CA GLN A 70 -6.68 2.80 20.78
C GLN A 70 -5.33 3.00 20.07
N GLY A 71 -5.32 3.46 18.82
CA GLY A 71 -4.09 3.73 18.06
C GLY A 71 -3.49 2.52 17.37
N SER A 72 -4.22 1.40 17.24
CA SER A 72 -3.73 0.23 16.51
C SER A 72 -3.62 0.54 15.01
N ALA A 73 -2.40 0.79 14.54
CA ALA A 73 -2.12 1.06 13.12
C ALA A 73 -2.61 -0.07 12.20
N ARG A 74 -2.60 -1.31 12.69
CA ARG A 74 -3.11 -2.49 11.97
C ARG A 74 -4.63 -2.48 11.84
N ALA A 75 -5.36 -2.17 12.91
CA ALA A 75 -6.83 -2.07 12.85
C ALA A 75 -7.26 -0.90 11.96
N GLN A 76 -6.63 0.26 12.10
CA GLN A 76 -6.88 1.43 11.24
C GLN A 76 -6.64 1.10 9.75
N TYR A 77 -5.55 0.40 9.43
CA TYR A 77 -5.27 -0.06 8.06
C TYR A 77 -6.31 -1.07 7.56
N ASN A 78 -6.76 -2.02 8.39
CA ASN A 78 -7.80 -2.97 8.00
C ASN A 78 -9.15 -2.29 7.73
N ILE A 79 -9.52 -1.27 8.53
CA ILE A 79 -10.71 -0.46 8.29
C ILE A 79 -10.57 0.30 6.96
N TRP A 80 -9.40 0.88 6.69
CA TRP A 80 -9.12 1.50 5.38
C TRP A 80 -9.41 0.52 4.24
N VAL A 81 -8.94 -0.73 4.31
CA VAL A 81 -9.21 -1.75 3.27
C VAL A 81 -10.71 -1.98 3.06
N LEU A 82 -11.50 -2.02 4.14
CA LEU A 82 -12.95 -2.21 4.03
C LEU A 82 -13.62 -1.04 3.30
N TYR A 83 -13.28 0.20 3.64
CA TYR A 83 -13.84 1.39 2.98
C TYR A 83 -13.32 1.59 1.55
N GLU A 84 -12.05 1.26 1.30
CA GLU A 84 -11.43 1.36 -0.03
C GLU A 84 -12.09 0.41 -1.02
N LYS A 85 -12.39 -0.81 -0.58
CA LYS A 85 -13.03 -1.87 -1.38
C LYS A 85 -14.55 -1.88 -1.33
N GLY A 86 -15.16 -1.18 -0.37
CA GLY A 86 -16.61 -1.22 -0.14
C GLY A 86 -17.09 -2.57 0.41
N LEU A 87 -16.31 -3.20 1.29
CA LEU A 87 -16.63 -4.51 1.86
C LEU A 87 -17.42 -4.33 3.16
N GLY A 88 -18.71 -4.68 3.12
CA GLY A 88 -19.63 -4.53 4.27
C GLY A 88 -19.97 -3.10 4.64
N VAL A 89 -19.40 -2.11 3.94
CA VAL A 89 -19.67 -0.69 4.11
C VAL A 89 -19.84 -0.06 2.74
N ARG A 90 -20.57 1.04 2.67
CA ARG A 90 -20.61 1.85 1.45
C ARG A 90 -19.20 2.35 1.17
N ARG A 91 -18.72 2.13 -0.06
CA ARG A 91 -17.41 2.62 -0.51
C ARG A 91 -17.38 4.15 -0.39
N GLU A 92 -16.50 4.66 0.46
CA GLU A 92 -16.38 6.09 0.73
C GLU A 92 -14.90 6.49 0.78
N LYS A 93 -14.44 7.21 -0.24
CA LYS A 93 -13.02 7.55 -0.42
C LYS A 93 -12.51 8.49 0.67
N THR A 94 -13.34 9.41 1.15
CA THR A 94 -13.02 10.35 2.23
C THR A 94 -12.71 9.59 3.52
N GLN A 95 -13.66 8.77 3.99
CA GLN A 95 -13.48 7.93 5.19
C GLN A 95 -12.30 6.96 5.05
N ALA A 96 -12.14 6.32 3.89
CA ALA A 96 -10.97 5.46 3.64
C ALA A 96 -9.67 6.27 3.84
N THR A 97 -9.56 7.44 3.22
CA THR A 97 -8.35 8.27 3.31
C THR A 97 -8.04 8.66 4.75
N GLU A 98 -9.06 9.04 5.53
CA GLU A 98 -8.89 9.38 6.95
C GLU A 98 -8.32 8.20 7.75
N TRP A 99 -8.84 6.99 7.56
CA TRP A 99 -8.33 5.80 8.24
C TRP A 99 -6.91 5.43 7.81
N LEU A 100 -6.58 5.60 6.52
CA LEU A 100 -5.24 5.36 6.01
C LEU A 100 -4.22 6.34 6.62
N GLU A 101 -4.56 7.61 6.68
CA GLU A 101 -3.72 8.64 7.29
C GLU A 101 -3.54 8.41 8.80
N ARG A 102 -4.61 8.00 9.50
CA ARG A 102 -4.50 7.59 10.91
C ARG A 102 -3.53 6.43 11.06
N ALA A 103 -3.64 5.39 10.22
CA ALA A 103 -2.72 4.26 10.22
C ALA A 103 -1.26 4.68 10.00
N ALA A 104 -1.02 5.62 9.08
CA ALA A 104 0.30 6.16 8.83
C ALA A 104 0.85 6.94 10.04
N ARG A 105 0.02 7.80 10.68
CA ARG A 105 0.38 8.53 11.90
C ARG A 105 0.65 7.61 13.09
N SER A 106 -0.09 6.49 13.19
CA SER A 106 0.14 5.44 14.19
C SER A 106 1.32 4.51 13.85
N GLY A 107 2.11 4.82 12.82
CA GLY A 107 3.38 4.15 12.53
C GLY A 107 3.31 3.02 11.49
N SER A 108 2.16 2.79 10.84
CA SER A 108 2.07 1.79 9.77
C SER A 108 2.91 2.22 8.56
N VAL A 109 4.00 1.48 8.33
CA VAL A 109 4.85 1.61 7.13
C VAL A 109 4.01 1.35 5.89
N ILE A 110 3.19 0.29 5.90
CA ILE A 110 2.32 -0.08 4.78
C ILE A 110 1.35 1.06 4.45
N ALA A 111 0.79 1.74 5.46
CA ALA A 111 -0.10 2.87 5.22
C ALA A 111 0.64 4.07 4.60
N ARG A 112 1.85 4.39 5.09
CA ARG A 112 2.70 5.43 4.50
C ARG A 112 3.03 5.12 3.05
N ASP A 113 3.46 3.90 2.75
CA ASP A 113 3.78 3.45 1.40
C ASP A 113 2.56 3.56 0.46
N ARG A 114 1.36 3.26 0.97
CA ARG A 114 0.10 3.41 0.21
C ARG A 114 -0.25 4.87 -0.07
N ILE A 115 -0.02 5.78 0.86
CA ILE A 115 -0.21 7.22 0.65
C ILE A 115 0.74 7.70 -0.45
N SER A 116 2.05 7.40 -0.32
CA SER A 116 3.04 7.77 -1.34
C SER A 116 2.74 7.17 -2.70
N ALA A 117 2.24 5.92 -2.76
CA ALA A 117 1.82 5.30 -4.01
C ALA A 117 0.63 6.02 -4.66
N ARG A 118 -0.37 6.44 -3.87
CA ARG A 118 -1.53 7.18 -4.37
C ARG A 118 -1.14 8.58 -4.86
N GLU A 119 -0.24 9.25 -4.16
CA GLU A 119 0.30 10.54 -4.59
C GLU A 119 1.02 10.41 -5.93
N ALA A 120 1.89 9.41 -6.06
CA ALA A 120 2.58 9.13 -7.30
C ALA A 120 1.64 8.73 -8.45
N GLU A 121 0.54 8.01 -8.19
CA GLU A 121 -0.49 7.71 -9.19
C GLU A 121 -1.17 8.98 -9.72
N VAL A 122 -1.52 9.92 -8.84
CA VAL A 122 -2.10 11.22 -9.23
C VAL A 122 -1.11 12.03 -10.06
N VAL A 123 0.16 12.07 -9.64
CA VAL A 123 1.24 12.72 -10.40
C VAL A 123 1.39 12.08 -11.78
N LEU A 124 1.43 10.75 -11.87
CA LEU A 124 1.54 10.02 -13.12
C LEU A 124 0.38 10.33 -14.07
N LYS A 125 -0.85 10.35 -13.56
CA LYS A 125 -2.04 10.68 -14.36
C LYS A 125 -1.96 12.11 -14.91
N THR A 126 -1.66 13.06 -14.04
CA THR A 126 -1.56 14.49 -14.41
C THR A 126 -0.41 14.71 -15.40
N ALA A 127 0.71 14.04 -15.19
CA ALA A 127 1.86 14.09 -16.10
C ALA A 127 1.49 13.49 -17.46
N LYS A 128 0.75 12.37 -17.52
CA LYS A 128 0.26 11.81 -18.79
C LYS A 128 -0.66 12.77 -19.55
N GLU A 129 -1.54 13.49 -18.86
CA GLU A 129 -2.39 14.50 -19.48
C GLU A 129 -1.54 15.66 -20.05
N ARG A 130 -0.57 16.17 -19.29
CA ARG A 130 0.35 17.21 -19.76
C ARG A 130 1.25 16.75 -20.90
N ALA A 131 1.72 15.50 -20.87
CA ALA A 131 2.55 14.93 -21.93
C ALA A 131 1.78 14.81 -23.25
N ARG A 132 0.46 14.56 -23.21
CA ARG A 132 -0.40 14.62 -24.42
C ARG A 132 -0.43 16.00 -25.05
N LEU A 133 -0.23 17.06 -24.26
CA LEU A 133 -0.13 18.44 -24.74
C LEU A 133 1.29 18.81 -25.19
N GLY A 134 2.20 17.82 -25.32
CA GLY A 134 3.59 18.04 -25.75
C GLY A 134 4.53 18.55 -24.66
N ASN A 135 4.10 18.56 -23.39
CA ASN A 135 4.94 19.03 -22.30
C ASN A 135 6.11 18.07 -22.03
N ALA A 136 7.33 18.51 -22.34
CA ALA A 136 8.55 17.70 -22.23
C ALA A 136 8.94 17.38 -20.77
N GLU A 137 8.68 18.29 -19.83
CA GLU A 137 8.87 18.09 -18.39
C GLU A 137 7.96 16.97 -17.87
N ALA A 138 6.71 16.95 -18.31
CA ALA A 138 5.76 15.92 -17.92
C ALA A 138 6.19 14.54 -18.44
N MET A 139 6.76 14.46 -19.65
CA MET A 139 7.35 13.22 -20.16
C MET A 139 8.52 12.74 -19.31
N MET A 140 9.36 13.63 -18.79
CA MET A 140 10.42 13.30 -17.83
C MET A 140 9.88 12.74 -16.54
N VAL A 141 8.84 13.36 -15.98
CA VAL A 141 8.20 12.89 -14.75
C VAL A 141 7.67 11.47 -14.93
N ILE A 142 6.99 11.19 -16.05
CA ILE A 142 6.51 9.83 -16.37
C ILE A 142 7.69 8.86 -16.45
N ALA A 143 8.77 9.24 -17.14
CA ALA A 143 9.94 8.40 -17.29
C ALA A 143 10.59 8.07 -15.94
N ASN A 144 10.77 9.05 -15.06
CA ASN A 144 11.31 8.87 -13.70
C ASN A 144 10.44 7.90 -12.89
N ILE A 145 9.12 8.05 -12.94
CA ILE A 145 8.17 7.16 -12.23
C ILE A 145 8.36 5.70 -12.65
N TYR A 146 8.50 5.43 -13.95
CA TYR A 146 8.76 4.07 -14.45
C TYR A 146 10.18 3.57 -14.17
N ALA A 147 11.18 4.47 -14.20
CA ALA A 147 12.58 4.14 -13.96
C ALA A 147 12.85 3.75 -12.51
N ASP A 148 12.25 4.50 -11.58
CA ASP A 148 12.39 4.31 -10.13
C ASP A 148 11.44 3.22 -9.61
N GLY A 149 10.33 2.96 -10.32
CA GLY A 149 9.30 2.01 -9.87
C GLY A 149 8.50 2.52 -8.67
N VAL A 150 8.38 3.84 -8.53
CA VAL A 150 7.53 4.45 -7.50
C VAL A 150 6.08 4.29 -7.94
N SER A 151 5.25 3.60 -7.15
CA SER A 151 3.83 3.27 -7.41
C SER A 151 3.53 2.31 -8.58
N VAL A 152 4.45 2.13 -9.52
CA VAL A 152 4.35 1.18 -10.64
C VAL A 152 5.49 0.18 -10.58
N THR A 153 5.30 -1.01 -11.15
CA THR A 153 6.42 -1.95 -11.32
C THR A 153 7.50 -1.26 -12.17
N ARG A 154 8.73 -1.23 -11.66
CA ARG A 154 9.89 -0.69 -12.36
C ARG A 154 9.93 -1.26 -13.78
N ASN A 155 9.94 -0.38 -14.77
CA ASN A 155 9.87 -0.74 -16.17
C ASN A 155 10.82 0.17 -16.97
N LEU A 156 12.01 -0.37 -17.27
CA LEU A 156 13.05 0.36 -17.99
C LEU A 156 12.69 0.57 -19.47
N ASP A 157 11.92 -0.33 -20.08
CA ASP A 157 11.44 -0.18 -21.47
C ASP A 157 10.52 1.05 -21.59
N GLU A 158 9.55 1.20 -20.67
CA GLU A 158 8.67 2.37 -20.61
C GLU A 158 9.44 3.65 -20.25
N ALA A 159 10.34 3.59 -19.26
CA ALA A 159 11.18 4.73 -18.90
C ALA A 159 12.00 5.22 -20.11
N HIS A 160 12.61 4.30 -20.85
CA HIS A 160 13.38 4.60 -22.06
C HIS A 160 12.54 5.27 -23.14
N LEU A 161 11.33 4.75 -23.37
CA LEU A 161 10.37 5.35 -24.31
C LEU A 161 10.02 6.79 -23.93
N TRP A 162 9.70 7.05 -22.65
CA TRP A 162 9.32 8.39 -22.18
C TRP A 162 10.50 9.37 -22.14
N TYR A 163 11.69 8.93 -21.74
CA TYR A 163 12.91 9.77 -21.85
C TYR A 163 13.23 10.11 -23.31
N SER A 164 13.09 9.15 -24.22
CA SER A 164 13.31 9.37 -25.65
C SER A 164 12.28 10.33 -26.26
N ARG A 165 11.04 10.34 -25.76
CA ARG A 165 10.02 11.34 -26.12
C ARG A 165 10.36 12.72 -25.55
N ALA A 166 10.76 12.80 -24.28
CA ALA A 166 11.16 14.05 -23.64
C ALA A 166 12.38 14.69 -24.32
N MET A 167 13.39 13.89 -24.69
CA MET A 167 14.59 14.34 -25.40
C MET A 167 14.22 14.95 -26.76
N ARG A 168 13.33 14.30 -27.51
CA ARG A 168 12.85 14.82 -28.81
C ARG A 168 12.00 16.08 -28.67
N ALA A 169 11.25 16.19 -27.58
CA ALA A 169 10.52 17.40 -27.22
C ALA A 169 11.42 18.53 -26.69
N GLY A 170 12.75 18.34 -26.69
CA GLY A 170 13.74 19.37 -26.33
C GLY A 170 14.05 19.45 -24.84
N HIS A 171 13.71 18.45 -24.02
CA HIS A 171 14.03 18.48 -22.60
C HIS A 171 15.55 18.36 -22.36
N PRO A 172 16.20 19.31 -21.67
CA PRO A 172 17.66 19.44 -21.62
C PRO A 172 18.36 18.29 -20.88
N VAL A 173 17.68 17.65 -19.90
CA VAL A 173 18.27 16.59 -19.06
C VAL A 173 17.88 15.18 -19.54
N ALA A 174 17.01 15.06 -20.55
CA ALA A 174 16.45 13.76 -20.94
C ALA A 174 17.52 12.82 -21.53
N ALA A 175 18.48 13.37 -22.29
CA ALA A 175 19.59 12.59 -22.85
C ALA A 175 20.46 11.97 -21.75
N ASN A 176 20.81 12.76 -20.72
CA ASN A 176 21.61 12.26 -19.60
C ASN A 176 20.85 11.22 -18.76
N ALA A 177 19.54 11.42 -18.56
CA ALA A 177 18.71 10.47 -17.85
C ALA A 177 18.56 9.14 -18.60
N LEU A 178 18.54 9.18 -19.94
CA LEU A 178 18.53 8.00 -20.80
C LEU A 178 19.80 7.17 -20.63
N LEU A 179 20.97 7.82 -20.64
CA LEU A 179 22.25 7.13 -20.42
C LEU A 179 22.27 6.41 -19.07
N ARG A 180 21.82 7.09 -18.00
CA ARG A 180 21.76 6.52 -16.66
C ARG A 180 20.90 5.25 -16.57
N ILE A 181 19.80 5.16 -17.32
CA ILE A 181 18.97 3.96 -17.31
C ILE A 181 19.43 2.88 -18.29
N GLU A 182 20.21 3.22 -19.32
CA GLU A 182 20.81 2.26 -20.24
C GLU A 182 21.97 1.50 -19.57
N ASP A 183 22.68 2.09 -18.61
CA ASP A 183 23.79 1.45 -17.88
C ASP A 183 23.43 0.07 -17.29
N PRO A 184 22.30 -0.11 -16.57
CA PRO A 184 21.89 -1.43 -16.09
C PRO A 184 21.20 -2.33 -17.15
N MET A 185 20.94 -1.85 -18.36
CA MET A 185 20.24 -2.62 -19.40
C MET A 185 21.22 -3.45 -20.23
N THR A 186 20.77 -4.60 -20.70
CA THR A 186 21.52 -5.39 -21.69
C THR A 186 21.46 -4.72 -23.06
N ARG A 187 22.49 -4.95 -23.90
CA ARG A 187 22.51 -4.46 -25.30
C ARG A 187 21.27 -4.89 -26.10
N GLY A 188 20.73 -6.08 -25.80
CA GLY A 188 19.50 -6.59 -26.43
C GLY A 188 18.27 -5.79 -26.06
N GLU A 189 18.10 -5.44 -24.78
CA GLU A 189 17.00 -4.60 -24.29
C GLU A 189 17.08 -3.18 -24.86
N ILE A 190 18.27 -2.58 -24.88
CA ILE A 190 18.50 -1.27 -25.50
C ILE A 190 18.15 -1.31 -26.99
N SER A 191 18.60 -2.34 -27.71
CA SER A 191 18.30 -2.52 -29.14
C SER A 191 16.79 -2.65 -29.39
N LYS A 192 16.11 -3.44 -28.57
CA LYS A 192 14.64 -3.62 -28.62
C LYS A 192 13.91 -2.30 -28.36
N ALA A 193 14.29 -1.56 -27.32
CA ALA A 193 13.68 -0.27 -26.97
C ALA A 193 13.85 0.76 -28.11
N ARG A 194 15.08 0.89 -28.63
CA ARG A 194 15.37 1.79 -29.77
C ARG A 194 14.60 1.41 -31.04
N LYS A 195 14.45 0.10 -31.32
CA LYS A 195 13.67 -0.38 -32.47
C LYS A 195 12.17 -0.08 -32.31
N ALA A 196 11.62 -0.25 -31.12
CA ALA A 196 10.23 0.10 -30.83
C ALA A 196 9.97 1.60 -31.05
N ILE A 197 10.88 2.46 -30.56
CA ILE A 197 10.81 3.90 -30.77
C ILE A 197 10.86 4.25 -32.26
N LYS A 198 11.76 3.64 -33.04
CA LYS A 198 11.86 3.87 -34.49
C LYS A 198 10.56 3.50 -35.23
N LYS A 199 9.87 2.43 -34.79
CA LYS A 199 8.58 2.03 -35.35
C LYS A 199 7.47 3.04 -35.01
N ASP A 200 7.38 3.46 -33.75
CA ASP A 200 6.45 4.50 -33.32
C ASP A 200 6.65 5.81 -34.13
N VAL A 201 7.91 6.18 -34.38
CA VAL A 201 8.27 7.36 -35.21
C VAL A 201 7.77 7.21 -36.64
N GLY A 202 8.06 6.07 -37.29
CA GLY A 202 7.62 5.85 -38.67
C GLY A 202 6.10 5.89 -38.82
N ILE A 203 5.36 5.42 -37.80
CA ILE A 203 3.89 5.52 -37.77
C ILE A 203 3.44 6.96 -37.58
N LEU A 204 4.04 7.73 -36.66
CA LEU A 204 3.65 9.12 -36.40
C LEU A 204 3.99 10.06 -37.56
N GLU A 205 5.11 9.86 -38.26
CA GLU A 205 5.45 10.61 -39.48
C GLU A 205 4.47 10.31 -40.62
N GLN A 206 4.05 9.04 -40.77
CA GLN A 206 3.01 8.66 -41.73
C GLN A 206 1.64 9.26 -41.39
N VAL A 207 1.24 9.27 -40.12
CA VAL A 207 -0.02 9.88 -39.66
C VAL A 207 0.02 11.40 -39.86
N ALA A 208 1.12 12.07 -39.51
CA ALA A 208 1.29 13.50 -39.72
C ALA A 208 1.25 13.88 -41.21
N TYR A 209 1.83 13.05 -42.09
CA TYR A 209 1.75 13.21 -43.53
C TYR A 209 0.30 13.09 -44.04
N GLN A 210 -0.47 12.11 -43.56
CA GLN A 210 -1.87 11.94 -43.94
C GLN A 210 -2.77 13.09 -43.49
N THR A 211 -2.52 13.70 -42.33
CA THR A 211 -3.31 14.84 -41.82
C THR A 211 -2.98 16.18 -42.49
N HIS A 212 -1.78 16.33 -43.06
CA HIS A 212 -1.39 17.55 -43.81
C HIS A 212 -1.64 17.45 -45.32
N SER A 213 -2.02 16.26 -45.82
CA SER A 213 -2.25 16.00 -47.25
C SER A 213 -3.73 16.00 -47.64
N THR A 214 -4.66 16.37 -46.74
CA THR A 214 -6.05 16.65 -47.12
C THR A 214 -6.17 18.13 -47.51
N PRO A 215 -6.24 18.47 -48.81
CA PRO A 215 -6.55 19.83 -49.21
C PRO A 215 -8.02 20.11 -48.86
N ASN A 216 -8.27 21.25 -48.19
CA ASN A 216 -9.60 21.87 -48.19
C ASN A 216 -9.99 22.29 -49.60
#